data_AF-A0A1E4RVE2-F1
#
_entry.id   AF-A0A1E4RVE2-F1
#
_cell.length_a   1.000
_cell.length_b   1.000
_cell.length_c   1.000
_cell.angle_alpha   90.00
_cell.angle_beta   90.00
_cell.angle_gamma   90.00
#
_symmetry.space_group_name_H-M   'P 1'
#
loop_
_entity.id
_entity.type
_entity.pdbx_description
1 polymer ?
#
loop_
_entity_poly.entity_id
_entity_poly.type
_entity_poly.pdbx_seq_one_letter_code
_entity_poly.pdbx_strand_id
1 'polypeptide(L)' 'AVNAKQITSLKLLNDIPAWLKTLRLHKYTAALDGIPWKELIYLSDEQLEQRGVTAMGARGKLLKAFDVVKQHYEDGLIE' A
#
# COMPACT_ATOMS: atom_id res chain seq x y z
N ALA A 1 13.25 -1.92 6.96
CA ALA A 1 13.06 -0.70 6.16
C ALA A 1 12.16 -1.02 4.97
N VAL A 2 11.34 -0.06 4.53
CA VAL A 2 10.55 -0.19 3.30
C VAL A 2 11.51 0.00 2.12
N ASN A 3 11.56 -0.96 1.19
CA ASN A 3 12.41 -0.86 0.00
C ASN A 3 11.64 -0.10 -1.09
N ALA A 4 11.95 1.20 -1.26
CA ALA A 4 11.24 2.09 -2.18
C ALA A 4 11.15 1.53 -3.61
N LYS A 5 12.27 1.04 -4.17
CA LYS A 5 12.30 0.47 -5.53
C LYS A 5 11.37 -0.72 -5.73
N GLN A 6 11.15 -1.53 -4.69
CA GLN A 6 10.26 -2.68 -4.80
C GLN A 6 8.79 -2.25 -4.71
N ILE A 7 8.46 -1.33 -3.81
CA ILE A 7 7.07 -0.94 -3.58
C ILE A 7 6.50 0.01 -4.64
N THR A 8 7.34 0.64 -5.46
CA THR A 8 6.92 1.52 -6.57
C THR A 8 6.88 0.81 -7.92
N SER A 9 7.16 -0.49 -7.97
CA SER A 9 7.08 -1.27 -9.21
C SER A 9 5.62 -1.43 -9.66
N LEU A 10 5.28 -0.96 -10.86
CA LEU A 10 3.94 -1.07 -11.44
C LEU A 10 3.41 -2.52 -11.45
N LYS A 11 4.28 -3.49 -11.75
CA LYS A 11 3.92 -4.91 -11.75
C LYS A 11 3.44 -5.36 -10.37
N LEU A 12 4.07 -4.88 -9.30
CA LEU A 12 3.65 -5.19 -7.93
C LEU A 12 2.41 -4.37 -7.54
N LEU A 13 2.32 -3.10 -7.92
CA LEU A 13 1.15 -2.26 -7.61
C LEU A 13 -0.14 -2.79 -8.24
N ASN A 14 -0.07 -3.42 -9.42
CA ASN A 14 -1.22 -4.11 -10.01
C ASN A 14 -1.53 -5.49 -9.39
N ASP A 15 -0.66 -6.00 -8.52
CA ASP A 15 -0.83 -7.26 -7.76
C ASP A 15 -0.73 -6.95 -6.25
N ILE A 16 -1.80 -6.37 -5.70
CA ILE A 16 -1.90 -5.99 -4.28
C ILE A 16 -1.49 -7.13 -3.33
N PRO A 17 -1.88 -8.41 -3.54
CA PRO A 17 -1.42 -9.52 -2.72
C PRO A 17 0.10 -9.66 -2.71
N ALA A 18 0.75 -9.60 -3.88
CA ALA A 18 2.20 -9.64 -3.99
C ALA A 18 2.86 -8.41 -3.37
N TRP A 19 2.32 -7.21 -3.59
CA TRP A 19 2.80 -5.97 -2.99
C TRP A 19 2.77 -6.02 -1.46
N LEU A 20 1.67 -6.48 -0.86
CA LEU A 20 1.55 -6.66 0.59
C LEU A 20 2.49 -7.73 1.13
N LYS A 21 2.83 -8.77 0.36
CA LYS A 21 3.86 -9.75 0.75
C LYS A 21 5.22 -9.08 0.93
N THR A 22 5.61 -8.14 0.06
CA THR A 22 6.87 -7.38 0.21
C THR A 22 6.92 -6.59 1.52
N LEU A 23 5.77 -6.07 1.96
CA LEU A 23 5.62 -5.35 3.23
C LEU A 23 5.42 -6.28 4.43
N ARG A 24 5.29 -7.60 4.24
CA ARG A 24 4.86 -8.58 5.24
C ARG A 24 3.49 -8.24 5.87
N LEU A 25 2.58 -7.72 5.05
CA LEU A 25 1.23 -7.31 5.42
C LEU A 25 0.13 -8.11 4.68
N HIS A 26 0.51 -9.21 4.02
CA HIS A 26 -0.39 -10.06 3.22
C HIS A 26 -1.55 -10.70 4.01
N LYS A 27 -1.52 -10.67 5.35
CA LYS A 27 -2.72 -10.99 6.16
C LYS A 27 -3.90 -10.05 5.89
N TYR A 28 -3.65 -8.84 5.38
CA TYR A 28 -4.66 -7.82 5.07
C TYR A 28 -5.11 -7.84 3.61
N THR A 29 -4.66 -8.83 2.82
CA THR A 29 -5.03 -8.94 1.40
C THR A 29 -6.55 -8.94 1.21
N ALA A 30 -7.30 -9.74 1.97
CA ALA A 30 -8.76 -9.77 1.87
C ALA A 30 -9.44 -8.42 2.15
N ALA A 31 -8.80 -7.51 2.89
CA ALA A 31 -9.32 -6.19 3.21
C ALA A 31 -8.98 -5.11 2.15
N LEU A 32 -7.90 -5.32 1.37
CA LEU A 32 -7.30 -4.26 0.53
C LEU A 32 -7.25 -4.62 -0.97
N ASP A 33 -7.34 -5.90 -1.33
CA ASP A 33 -7.22 -6.39 -2.72
C ASP A 33 -8.31 -5.88 -3.67
N GLY A 34 -9.51 -5.61 -3.14
CA GLY A 34 -10.63 -5.07 -3.93
C GLY A 34 -10.50 -3.60 -4.32
N ILE A 35 -9.38 -2.94 -3.99
CA ILE A 35 -9.17 -1.50 -4.24
C ILE A 35 -7.99 -1.35 -5.18
N PRO A 36 -8.14 -0.67 -6.32
CA PRO A 36 -7.01 -0.41 -7.20
C PRO A 36 -5.97 0.43 -6.48
N TRP A 37 -4.68 0.16 -6.75
CA TRP A 37 -3.59 0.81 -6.01
C TRP A 37 -3.65 2.34 -6.07
N LYS A 38 -4.14 2.90 -7.18
CA LYS A 38 -4.31 4.35 -7.38
C LYS A 38 -5.29 4.98 -6.38
N GLU A 39 -6.28 4.23 -5.89
CA GLU A 39 -7.17 4.67 -4.82
C GLU A 39 -6.61 4.27 -3.45
N LEU A 40 -5.98 3.09 -3.36
CA LEU A 40 -5.42 2.53 -2.14
C LEU A 40 -4.40 3.47 -1.47
N ILE A 41 -3.52 4.11 -2.24
CA ILE A 41 -2.48 5.00 -1.73
C ILE A 41 -3.02 6.30 -1.10
N TYR A 42 -4.31 6.62 -1.29
CA TYR A 42 -4.96 7.79 -0.69
C TYR A 42 -5.82 7.45 0.53
N LEU A 43 -5.78 6.19 1.00
CA LEU A 43 -6.54 5.81 2.19
C LEU A 43 -5.97 6.44 3.47
N SER A 44 -6.88 6.94 4.31
CA SER A 44 -6.57 7.47 5.63
C SER A 44 -6.38 6.36 6.68
N ASP A 45 -5.76 6.68 7.82
CA ASP A 45 -5.63 5.76 8.97
C ASP A 45 -6.99 5.18 9.39
N GLU A 46 -8.01 6.03 9.53
CA GLU A 46 -9.37 5.62 9.91
C GLU A 46 -10.01 4.68 8.88
N GLN A 47 -9.81 4.95 7.58
CA GLN A 47 -10.32 4.09 6.51
C GLN A 47 -9.63 2.72 6.50
N LEU A 48 -8.34 2.65 6.83
CA LEU A 48 -7.62 1.39 6.99
C LEU A 48 -8.14 0.60 8.19
N GLU A 49 -8.42 1.28 9.30
CA GLU A 49 -9.00 0.66 10.50
C GLU A 49 -10.39 0.09 10.21
N GLN A 50 -11.28 0.87 9.61
CA GLN A 50 -12.64 0.45 9.25
C GLN A 50 -12.66 -0.76 8.29
N ARG A 51 -11.65 -0.89 7.42
CA ARG A 51 -11.51 -2.05 6.52
C ARG A 51 -10.92 -3.29 7.19
N GLY A 52 -10.49 -3.22 8.46
CA GLY A 52 -9.99 -4.36 9.23
C GLY A 52 -8.46 -4.35 9.46
N VAL A 53 -7.76 -3.27 9.12
CA VAL A 53 -6.37 -3.06 9.53
C VAL A 53 -6.33 -2.44 10.94
N THR A 54 -6.75 -3.22 11.94
CA THR A 54 -6.92 -2.75 13.32
C THR A 54 -5.61 -2.49 14.07
N ALA A 55 -4.49 -3.05 13.60
CA ALA A 55 -3.19 -2.86 14.24
C ALA A 55 -2.58 -1.51 13.83
N MET A 56 -2.46 -0.57 14.77
CA MET A 56 -1.84 0.75 14.56
C MET A 56 -0.46 0.67 13.89
N GLY A 57 0.39 -0.29 14.29
CA GLY A 57 1.70 -0.49 13.67
C GLY A 57 1.62 -0.92 12.19
N ALA A 58 0.60 -1.69 11.82
CA ALA A 58 0.37 -2.07 10.42
C ALA A 58 -0.11 -0.88 9.60
N ARG A 59 -1.03 -0.07 10.14
CA ARG A 59 -1.50 1.16 9.49
C ARG A 59 -0.36 2.16 9.29
N GLY A 60 0.44 2.43 10.31
CA GLY A 60 1.61 3.31 10.19
C GLY A 60 2.63 2.81 9.15
N LYS A 61 2.75 1.49 8.97
CA LYS A 61 3.60 0.91 7.91
C LYS A 61 2.99 1.07 6.51
N LEU A 62 1.67 0.89 6.37
CA LEU A 62 0.96 1.12 5.11
C LEU A 62 1.03 2.59 4.70
N LEU A 63 0.72 3.52 5.61
CA LEU A 63 0.76 4.96 5.32
C LEU A 63 2.15 5.41 4.84
N LYS A 64 3.22 4.92 5.46
CA LYS A 64 4.60 5.18 4.99
C LYS A 64 4.89 4.60 3.60
N ALA A 65 4.33 3.43 3.29
CA ALA A 65 4.49 2.83 1.95
C ALA A 65 3.66 3.59 0.91
N PHE A 66 2.43 4.00 1.26
CA PHE A 66 1.55 4.79 0.42
C PHE A 66 2.16 6.14 0.08
N ASP A 67 2.75 6.84 1.05
CA ASP A 67 3.42 8.12 0.84
C ASP A 67 4.54 8.02 -0.22
N VAL A 68 5.39 6.97 -0.12
CA VAL A 68 6.45 6.73 -1.11
C VAL A 68 5.87 6.48 -2.51
N VAL A 69 4.84 5.64 -2.63
CA VAL A 69 4.21 5.33 -3.92
C VAL A 69 3.52 6.58 -4.49
N LYS A 70 2.83 7.33 -3.65
CA LYS A 70 2.13 8.56 -4.01
C LYS A 70 3.11 9.60 -4.55
N GLN A 71 4.22 9.85 -3.86
CA GLN A 71 5.24 10.78 -4.35
C GLN A 71 5.76 10.36 -5.73
N HIS A 72 6.13 9.09 -5.91
CA HIS A 72 6.61 8.62 -7.22
C HIS A 72 5.54 8.69 -8.31
N TYR A 73 4.27 8.50 -7.98
CA TYR A 73 3.17 8.64 -8.93
C TYR A 73 2.94 10.11 -9.32
N GLU A 74 2.97 11.02 -8.35
CA GLU A 74 2.82 12.47 -8.56
C GLU A 74 4.01 13.06 -9.35
N ASP A 75 5.22 12.53 -9.14
CA ASP A 75 6.43 12.88 -9.91
C ASP A 75 6.46 12.26 -11.32
N GLY A 76 5.45 11.45 -11.69
CA GLY A 76 5.40 10.78 -12.99
C GLY A 76 6.42 9.65 -13.18
N LEU A 77 6.94 9.10 -12.08
CA LEU A 77 7.91 7.98 -12.07
C LEU A 77 7.24 6.59 -12.09
N ILE A 78 5.91 6.55 -12.05
CA ILE A 78 5.10 5.33 -12.15
C ILE A 78 4.08 5.54 -13.28
N GLU A 79 4.31 4.90 -14.42
CA GLU A 79 3.45 4.94 -15.61
C GLU A 79 2.57 3.69 -15.72
#